data_AF-A0A0F9ARX4-F1
#
_entry.id   AF-A0A0F9ARX4-F1
#
_cell.length_a   1.000
_cell.length_b   1.000
_cell.length_c   1.000
_cell.angle_alpha   90.00
_cell.angle_beta   90.00
_cell.angle_gamma   90.00
#
_symmetry.space_group_name_H-M   'P 1'
#
loop_
_entity.id
_entity.type
_entity.pdbx_description
1 polymer ?
#
loop_
_entity_poly.entity_id
_entity_poly.type
_entity_poly.pdbx_seq_one_letter_code
_entity_poly.pdbx_strand_id
1 'polypeptide(L)'
;MECAVLFSGGKDSTYSAYLAKKKGHKLACLITLVSKNKDSYMFHTPSISKTEKQAKVMNLPLIVKTTKGIKEEELKDLESVIKKAKNKYKIDAIISGALASNYQKLRIERICNKLKLKSLTPLWHKNEFEYLEELIKNKFRVIITGV
;
A
#
# COMPACT_ATOMS: atom_id res chain seq x y z
N MET A 1 1.46 -16.28 5.37
CA MET A 1 0.33 -15.65 4.66
C MET A 1 0.85 -15.10 3.35
N GLU A 2 0.08 -15.29 2.29
CA GLU A 2 0.29 -14.62 1.00
C GLU A 2 -0.35 -13.23 1.07
N CYS A 3 0.40 -12.18 0.79
CA CYS A 3 -0.03 -10.80 0.99
C CYS A 3 0.10 -9.98 -0.28
N ALA A 4 -0.86 -9.09 -0.53
CA ALA A 4 -0.64 -7.97 -1.44
C ALA A 4 -0.37 -6.68 -0.66
N VAL A 5 0.45 -5.79 -1.23
CA VAL A 5 0.78 -4.51 -0.62
C VAL A 5 0.09 -3.38 -1.37
N LEU A 6 -0.65 -2.53 -0.66
CA LEU A 6 -1.06 -1.23 -1.19
C LEU A 6 0.19 -0.34 -1.31
N PHE A 7 0.63 -0.14 -2.55
CA PHE A 7 1.95 0.37 -2.88
C PHE A 7 1.86 1.71 -3.59
N SER A 8 2.36 2.76 -2.93
CA SER A 8 2.43 4.12 -3.47
C SER A 8 3.84 4.48 -3.95
N GLY A 9 4.83 3.63 -3.68
CA GLY A 9 6.25 3.90 -3.95
C GLY A 9 6.92 4.86 -2.96
N GLY A 10 6.16 5.40 -2.02
CA GLY A 10 6.67 6.20 -0.91
C GLY A 10 7.31 5.34 0.19
N LYS A 11 7.89 6.04 1.18
CA LYS A 11 8.58 5.41 2.33
C LYS A 11 7.68 4.45 3.10
N ASP A 12 6.42 4.84 3.35
CA ASP A 12 5.52 4.09 4.24
C ASP A 12 5.07 2.76 3.63
N SER A 13 4.64 2.77 2.37
CA SER A 13 4.23 1.54 1.68
C SER A 13 5.42 0.59 1.45
N THR A 14 6.59 1.14 1.11
CA THR A 14 7.81 0.34 0.92
C THR A 14 8.32 -0.26 2.23
N TYR A 15 8.29 0.50 3.33
CA TYR A 15 8.71 0.01 4.63
C TYR A 15 7.70 -0.99 5.22
N SER A 16 6.40 -0.80 5.02
CA SER A 16 5.39 -1.82 5.36
C SER A 16 5.62 -3.14 4.63
N ALA A 17 5.99 -3.11 3.35
CA ALA A 17 6.35 -4.31 2.59
C ALA A 17 7.58 -5.00 3.19
N TYR A 18 8.60 -4.23 3.54
CA TYR A 18 9.82 -4.73 4.20
C TYR A 18 9.53 -5.39 5.55
N LEU A 19 8.76 -4.73 6.42
CA LEU A 19 8.40 -5.27 7.73
C LEU A 19 7.56 -6.55 7.60
N ALA A 20 6.64 -6.59 6.63
CA ALA A 20 5.86 -7.79 6.39
C ALA A 20 6.75 -8.97 5.96
N LYS A 21 7.71 -8.74 5.05
CA LYS A 21 8.69 -9.75 4.65
C LYS A 21 9.55 -10.20 5.84
N LYS A 22 10.01 -9.28 6.68
CA LYS A 22 10.79 -9.58 7.89
C LYS A 22 10.02 -10.42 8.92
N LYS A 23 8.69 -10.27 8.98
CA LYS A 23 7.78 -11.11 9.79
C LYS A 23 7.44 -12.46 9.16
N GLY A 24 8.07 -12.83 8.03
CA GLY A 24 7.85 -14.11 7.36
C GLY A 24 6.63 -14.16 6.45
N HIS A 25 6.00 -13.02 6.15
CA HIS A 25 4.94 -12.97 5.14
C HIS A 25 5.51 -13.03 3.72
N LYS A 26 4.79 -13.69 2.81
CA LYS A 26 5.14 -13.73 1.39
C LYS A 26 4.42 -12.61 0.66
N LEU A 27 5.14 -11.85 -0.16
CA LEU A 27 4.58 -10.76 -0.96
C LEU A 27 4.24 -11.33 -2.34
N ALA A 28 2.94 -11.42 -2.64
CA ALA A 28 2.47 -12.02 -3.89
C ALA A 28 2.32 -10.98 -5.02
N CYS A 29 1.88 -9.76 -4.69
CA CYS A 29 1.83 -8.65 -5.65
C CYS A 29 1.78 -7.29 -4.96
N LEU A 30 2.02 -6.25 -5.75
CA LEU A 30 1.82 -4.85 -5.40
C LEU A 30 0.53 -4.34 -6.04
N ILE A 31 -0.16 -3.41 -5.38
CA ILE A 31 -1.37 -2.77 -5.87
C ILE A 31 -1.18 -1.26 -5.79
N THR A 32 -1.26 -0.56 -6.92
CA THR A 32 -1.22 0.90 -6.98
C THR A 32 -2.54 1.43 -7.53
N LEU A 33 -3.18 2.33 -6.79
CA LEU A 33 -4.27 3.14 -7.33
C LEU A 33 -3.73 4.49 -7.80
N VAL A 34 -4.19 4.91 -8.97
CA VAL A 34 -3.82 6.17 -9.60
C VAL A 34 -5.07 7.03 -9.67
N SER A 35 -5.12 8.06 -8.84
CA SER A 35 -6.19 9.04 -8.89
C SER A 35 -5.96 10.02 -10.04
N LYS A 36 -7.00 10.26 -10.87
CA LYS A 36 -7.02 11.38 -11.82
C LYS A 36 -7.19 12.73 -11.12
N ASN A 37 -7.81 12.72 -9.94
CA ASN A 37 -7.92 13.88 -9.07
C ASN A 37 -6.57 14.11 -8.35
N LYS A 38 -5.95 15.27 -8.56
CA LYS A 38 -4.68 15.64 -7.90
C LYS A 38 -4.85 15.84 -6.40
N ASP A 39 -6.06 16.16 -5.94
CA ASP A 39 -6.41 16.42 -4.54
C ASP A 39 -7.07 15.20 -3.85
N SER A 40 -6.80 13.97 -4.31
CA SER A 40 -7.35 12.78 -3.64
C SER A 40 -6.79 12.63 -2.22
N TYR A 41 -7.69 12.60 -1.25
CA TYR A 41 -7.39 12.38 0.17
C TYR A 41 -6.81 10.98 0.47
N MET A 42 -6.95 10.02 -0.45
CA MET A 42 -6.52 8.62 -0.25
C MET A 42 -5.22 8.27 -0.98
N PHE A 43 -4.93 8.89 -2.12
CA PHE A 43 -3.80 8.49 -2.97
C PHE A 43 -2.91 9.67 -3.34
N HIS A 44 -1.66 9.65 -2.89
CA HIS A 44 -0.62 10.55 -3.39
C HIS A 44 -0.36 10.26 -4.88
N THR A 45 -0.12 11.32 -5.66
CA THR A 45 0.19 11.25 -7.09
C THR A 45 1.69 11.43 -7.44
N PRO A 46 2.67 10.69 -6.87
CA PRO A 46 3.99 10.63 -7.49
C PRO A 46 4.05 9.47 -8.48
N SER A 47 4.20 9.84 -9.76
CA SER A 47 4.62 9.02 -10.92
C SER A 47 4.46 7.49 -10.79
N ILE A 48 3.44 6.94 -11.46
CA ILE A 48 3.26 5.51 -11.76
C ILE A 48 4.58 4.85 -12.22
N SER A 49 5.36 5.59 -13.02
CA SER A 49 6.66 5.13 -13.52
C SER A 49 7.66 4.78 -12.40
N LYS A 50 7.54 5.40 -11.21
CA LYS A 50 8.36 5.06 -10.04
C LYS A 50 7.91 3.74 -9.42
N THR A 51 6.61 3.53 -9.24
CA THR A 51 6.08 2.30 -8.65
C THR A 51 6.33 1.09 -9.55
N GLU A 52 6.24 1.25 -10.87
CA GLU A 52 6.58 0.22 -11.84
C GLU A 52 8.07 -0.18 -11.79
N LYS A 53 8.97 0.81 -11.75
CA LYS A 53 10.42 0.54 -11.61
C LYS A 53 10.73 -0.15 -10.29
N GLN A 54 10.14 0.30 -9.19
CA GLN A 54 10.30 -0.33 -7.88
C GLN A 54 9.77 -1.77 -7.88
N ALA A 55 8.59 -2.02 -8.46
CA ALA A 55 8.02 -3.37 -8.58
C ALA A 55 8.94 -4.31 -9.36
N LYS A 56 9.52 -3.82 -10.47
CA LYS A 56 10.48 -4.57 -11.28
C LYS A 56 11.73 -4.95 -10.48
N VAL A 57 12.30 -4.02 -9.72
CA VAL A 57 13.47 -4.28 -8.86
C VAL A 57 13.12 -5.22 -7.69
N MET A 58 11.92 -5.12 -7.15
CA MET A 58 11.41 -6.03 -6.11
C MET A 58 11.09 -7.44 -6.65
N ASN A 59 11.09 -7.62 -7.98
CA ASN A 59 10.64 -8.82 -8.67
C ASN A 59 9.22 -9.24 -8.25
N LEU A 60 8.31 -8.27 -8.16
CA LEU A 60 6.92 -8.48 -7.79
C LEU A 60 5.97 -8.00 -8.90
N PRO A 61 4.89 -8.75 -9.20
CA PRO A 61 3.85 -8.26 -10.08
C PRO A 61 3.19 -6.99 -9.52
N LEU A 62 2.91 -6.02 -10.39
CA LEU A 62 2.19 -4.80 -10.04
C LEU A 62 0.81 -4.80 -10.71
N ILE A 63 -0.24 -4.58 -9.94
CA ILE A 63 -1.57 -4.26 -10.47
C ILE A 63 -1.79 -2.76 -10.32
N VAL A 64 -1.97 -2.07 -11.45
CA VAL A 64 -2.33 -0.65 -11.48
C VAL A 64 -3.82 -0.51 -11.79
N LYS A 65 -4.53 0.35 -11.05
CA LYS A 65 -5.92 0.70 -11.30
C LYS A 65 -6.09 2.20 -11.24
N THR A 66 -6.61 2.79 -12.31
CA THR A 66 -6.98 4.21 -12.33
C THR A 66 -8.34 4.41 -11.66
N THR A 67 -8.46 5.46 -10.84
CA THR A 67 -9.71 5.92 -10.23
C THR A 67 -9.96 7.38 -10.57
N LYS A 68 -11.23 7.79 -10.58
CA LYS A 68 -11.60 9.21 -10.72
C LYS A 68 -11.20 10.03 -9.48
N GLY A 69 -10.92 9.38 -8.34
CA GLY A 69 -10.61 10.07 -7.08
C GLY A 69 -11.81 10.82 -6.50
N ILE A 70 -13.00 10.33 -6.80
CA ILE A 70 -14.25 10.80 -6.21
C ILE A 70 -14.41 10.05 -4.88
N LYS A 71 -14.64 10.80 -3.81
CA LYS A 71 -14.80 10.27 -2.45
C LYS A 71 -15.84 9.14 -2.44
N GLU A 72 -15.55 8.07 -1.71
CA GLU A 72 -16.34 6.82 -1.64
C GLU A 72 -16.41 5.99 -2.95
N GLU A 73 -16.41 6.59 -4.15
CA GLU A 73 -16.30 5.82 -5.40
C GLU A 73 -14.93 5.15 -5.54
N GLU A 74 -13.86 5.85 -5.12
CA GLU A 74 -12.50 5.30 -5.12
C GLU A 74 -12.37 4.03 -4.24
N LEU A 75 -13.27 3.84 -3.28
CA LEU A 75 -13.32 2.62 -2.46
C LEU A 75 -13.86 1.43 -3.24
N LYS A 76 -14.79 1.65 -4.17
CA LYS A 76 -15.27 0.60 -5.08
C LYS A 76 -14.15 0.19 -6.04
N ASP A 77 -13.37 1.16 -6.51
CA ASP A 77 -12.18 0.88 -7.33
C ASP A 77 -11.13 0.08 -6.53
N LEU A 78 -10.86 0.49 -5.29
CA LEU A 78 -9.95 -0.22 -4.38
C LEU A 78 -10.42 -1.65 -4.10
N GLU A 79 -11.71 -1.83 -3.78
CA GLU A 79 -12.30 -3.16 -3.57
C GLU A 79 -12.16 -4.03 -4.82
N SER A 80 -12.44 -3.47 -6.00
CA SER A 80 -12.34 -4.21 -7.27
C SER A 80 -10.93 -4.71 -7.55
N VAL A 81 -9.91 -3.90 -7.27
CA VAL A 81 -8.52 -4.27 -7.54
C VAL A 81 -7.98 -5.24 -6.48
N ILE A 82 -8.40 -5.12 -5.22
CA ILE A 82 -8.09 -6.09 -4.17
C ILE A 82 -8.74 -7.44 -4.50
N LYS A 83 -10.01 -7.45 -4.95
CA LYS A 83 -10.69 -8.67 -5.39
C LYS A 83 -9.97 -9.33 -6.57
N LYS A 84 -9.48 -8.54 -7.53
CA LYS A 84 -8.65 -9.04 -8.64
C LYS A 84 -7.36 -9.68 -8.14
N ALA A 85 -6.66 -9.01 -7.22
CA ALA A 85 -5.43 -9.53 -6.60
C ALA A 85 -5.68 -10.84 -5.84
N LYS A 86 -6.76 -10.90 -5.05
CA LYS A 86 -7.22 -12.11 -4.36
C LYS A 86 -7.42 -13.27 -5.31
N ASN A 87 -8.15 -13.06 -6.40
CA ASN A 87 -8.48 -14.14 -7.32
C ASN A 87 -7.26 -14.63 -8.10
N LYS A 88 -6.39 -13.69 -8.55
CA LYS A 88 -5.23 -13.97 -9.39
C LYS A 88 -4.04 -14.55 -8.62
N TYR A 89 -3.75 -14.00 -7.44
CA TYR A 89 -2.54 -14.33 -6.66
C TYR A 89 -2.85 -15.08 -5.36
N LYS A 90 -4.12 -15.41 -5.09
CA LYS A 90 -4.55 -16.21 -3.93
C LYS A 90 -4.08 -15.63 -2.59
N ILE A 91 -4.13 -14.31 -2.45
CA ILE A 91 -3.72 -13.62 -1.22
C ILE A 91 -4.71 -13.85 -0.07
N ASP A 92 -4.15 -13.86 1.14
CA ASP A 92 -4.85 -13.98 2.43
C ASP A 92 -4.97 -12.63 3.15
N ALA A 93 -4.12 -11.66 2.81
CA ALA A 93 -4.04 -10.38 3.49
C ALA A 93 -3.66 -9.21 2.58
N ILE A 94 -4.03 -8.01 3.02
CA ILE A 94 -3.60 -6.73 2.47
C ILE A 94 -2.71 -6.03 3.48
N ILE A 95 -1.54 -5.58 3.02
CA ILE A 95 -0.62 -4.75 3.78
C ILE A 95 -0.83 -3.30 3.34
N SER A 96 -0.97 -2.38 4.28
CA SER A 96 -1.02 -0.94 3.99
C SER A 96 0.02 -0.14 4.78
N GLY A 97 0.36 1.03 4.25
CA GLY A 97 1.29 1.99 4.85
C GLY A 97 0.62 3.04 5.74
N ALA A 98 -0.60 2.79 6.23
CA ALA A 98 -1.29 3.77 7.09
C ALA A 98 -0.54 3.92 8.42
N LEU A 99 -0.06 5.14 8.70
CA LEU A 99 0.71 5.49 9.89
C LEU A 99 -0.22 5.93 11.05
N ALA A 100 -0.93 7.05 10.87
CA ALA A 100 -1.81 7.64 11.89
C ALA A 100 -3.26 7.90 11.41
N SER A 101 -3.54 7.75 10.11
CA SER A 101 -4.87 8.03 9.55
C SER A 101 -5.89 6.93 9.85
N ASN A 102 -6.74 7.19 10.85
CA ASN A 102 -7.89 6.33 11.17
C ASN A 102 -8.84 6.19 9.98
N TYR A 103 -8.98 7.28 9.21
CA TYR A 103 -9.84 7.35 8.04
C TYR A 103 -9.46 6.31 6.96
N GLN A 104 -8.16 6.17 6.67
CA GLN A 104 -7.65 5.22 5.69
C GLN A 104 -7.73 3.78 6.22
N LYS A 105 -7.29 3.56 7.47
CA LYS A 105 -7.27 2.23 8.10
C LYS A 105 -8.66 1.59 8.13
N LEU A 106 -9.66 2.31 8.64
CA LEU A 106 -11.03 1.79 8.77
C LEU A 106 -11.65 1.40 7.42
N ARG A 107 -11.36 2.15 6.36
CA ARG A 107 -11.87 1.85 5.00
C ARG A 107 -11.22 0.61 4.41
N ILE A 108 -9.90 0.48 4.55
CA ILE A 108 -9.16 -0.71 4.10
C ILE A 108 -9.64 -1.94 4.87
N GLU A 109 -9.81 -1.83 6.20
CA GLU A 109 -10.32 -2.91 7.05
C GLU A 109 -11.72 -3.36 6.64
N ARG A 110 -12.64 -2.43 6.39
CA ARG A 110 -14.00 -2.74 5.90
C ARG A 110 -13.97 -3.53 4.58
N ILE A 111 -13.14 -3.12 3.63
CA ILE A 111 -12.97 -3.82 2.35
C ILE A 111 -12.37 -5.21 2.58
N CYS A 112 -11.33 -5.33 3.41
CA CYS A 112 -10.71 -6.61 3.72
C CYS A 112 -11.71 -7.58 4.37
N ASN A 113 -12.50 -7.12 5.34
CA ASN A 113 -13.53 -7.91 6.01
C ASN A 113 -14.57 -8.43 5.01
N LYS A 114 -15.09 -7.55 4.13
CA LYS A 114 -16.03 -7.92 3.07
C LYS A 114 -15.45 -8.98 2.13
N LEU A 115 -14.16 -8.89 1.83
CA LEU A 115 -13.45 -9.82 0.96
C LEU A 115 -12.86 -11.03 1.71
N LYS A 116 -13.13 -11.21 3.02
CA LYS A 116 -12.53 -12.26 3.85
C LYS A 116 -10.99 -12.31 3.75
N LEU A 117 -10.35 -11.14 3.88
CA LEU A 117 -8.90 -10.95 3.91
C LEU A 117 -8.51 -10.32 5.25
N LYS A 118 -7.28 -10.56 5.73
CA LYS A 118 -6.74 -9.82 6.87
C LYS A 118 -6.21 -8.45 6.43
N SER A 119 -6.42 -7.42 7.24
CA SER A 119 -5.80 -6.11 7.08
C SER A 119 -4.58 -6.02 7.99
N LEU A 120 -3.40 -5.78 7.41
CA LEU A 120 -2.13 -5.64 8.11
C LEU A 120 -1.64 -4.19 7.96
N THR A 121 -1.46 -3.50 9.08
CA THR A 121 -1.01 -2.09 9.14
C THR A 121 0.25 -2.00 10.01
N PRO A 122 1.44 -2.40 9.51
CA PRO A 122 2.65 -2.54 10.34
C PRO A 122 3.14 -1.26 11.01
N LEU A 123 2.77 -0.10 10.47
CA LEU A 123 3.20 1.22 10.95
C LEU A 123 2.16 1.89 11.87
N TRP A 124 1.00 1.26 12.08
CA TRP A 124 -0.10 1.87 12.79
C TRP A 124 0.29 2.27 14.23
N HIS A 125 0.09 3.54 14.58
CA HIS A 125 0.49 4.14 15.87
C HIS A 125 1.98 4.02 16.21
N LYS A 126 2.85 3.84 15.22
CA LYS A 126 4.29 3.90 15.45
C LYS A 126 4.71 5.34 15.75
N ASN A 127 5.60 5.53 16.72
CA ASN A 127 6.22 6.82 16.97
C ASN A 127 6.98 7.28 15.72
N GLU A 128 6.79 8.54 15.32
CA GLU A 128 7.31 9.06 14.06
C GLU A 128 8.83 9.18 14.05
N PHE A 129 9.45 9.57 15.17
CA PHE A 129 10.90 9.67 15.29
C PHE A 129 11.55 8.29 15.28
N GLU A 130 11.03 7.34 16.06
CA GLU A 130 11.50 5.95 16.03
C GLU A 130 11.37 5.33 14.64
N TYR A 131 10.27 5.63 13.94
CA TYR A 131 10.08 5.19 12.57
C TYR A 131 11.14 5.76 11.62
N LEU A 132 11.45 7.06 11.72
CA LEU A 132 12.50 7.67 10.90
C LEU A 132 13.89 7.08 11.21
N GLU A 133 14.22 6.87 12.48
CA GLU A 133 15.46 6.22 12.89
C GLU A 133 15.56 4.80 12.34
N GLU A 134 14.46 4.05 12.37
CA GLU A 134 14.42 2.72 11.79
C GLU A 134 14.64 2.72 10.27
N LEU A 135 14.09 3.69 9.53
CA LEU A 135 14.36 3.82 8.09
C LEU A 135 15.86 3.97 7.85
N ILE A 136 16.52 4.86 8.60
CA ILE A 136 17.96 5.11 8.51
C ILE A 136 18.75 3.83 8.86
N LYS A 137 18.43 3.21 10.00
CA LYS A 137 19.08 1.98 10.48
C LYS A 137 18.97 0.83 9.49
N ASN A 138 17.83 0.71 8.81
CA ASN A 138 17.59 -0.31 7.77
C ASN A 138 18.06 0.14 6.38
N LYS A 139 18.84 1.23 6.28
CA LYS A 139 19.47 1.75 5.06
C LYS A 139 18.46 2.14 3.95
N PHE A 140 17.26 2.56 4.32
CA PHE A 140 16.30 3.11 3.37
C PHE A 140 16.78 4.48 2.89
N ARG A 141 16.92 4.63 1.56
CA ARG A 141 17.14 5.93 0.93
C ARG A 141 15.80 6.54 0.56
N VAL A 142 15.43 7.62 1.23
CA VAL A 142 14.16 8.33 1.05
C VAL A 142 14.44 9.69 0.42
N ILE A 143 13.66 10.05 -0.60
CA ILE A 143 13.77 11.34 -1.29
C ILE A 143 12.43 12.05 -1.12
N ILE A 144 12.47 13.32 -0.70
CA ILE A 144 11.29 14.19 -0.64
C ILE A 144 10.93 14.61 -2.06
N THR A 145 9.69 14.37 -2.48
CA THR A 145 9.24 14.66 -3.86
C THR A 145 8.03 15.60 -3.92
N GLY A 146 7.64 16.18 -2.79
CA GLY A 146 6.56 17.14 -2.61
C GLY A 146 6.58 17.67 -1.18
N VAL A 147 6.15 18.91 -0.98
CA VAL A 147 6.12 19.64 0.29
C VAL A 147 4.81 20.37 0.44
#